data_AF-D7KNA1-F1
#
_entry.id   AF-D7KNA1-F1
#
_cell.length_a   1.000
_cell.length_b   1.000
_cell.length_c   1.000
_cell.angle_alpha   90.00
_cell.angle_beta   90.00
_cell.angle_gamma   90.00
#
_symmetry.space_group_name_H-M   'P 1'
#
loop_
_entity.id
_entity.type
_entity.pdbx_description
1 polymer ?
#
loop_
_entity_poly.entity_id
_entity_poly.type
_entity_poly.pdbx_seq_one_letter_code
_entity_poly.pdbx_strand_id
1 'polypeptide(L)'
;MSASSSRESTSAAGDRNFKVEIKEYGGGKGPVRYFFDEDSCIARVDVPGCSRFSSVHPLEKTNVGFRTEEVDENNNPLRTYSGFVKFPTVYDPKNAELKVDSGVLWVTVPRKQHRQG
;
A
#
# COMPACT_ATOMS: atom_id res chain seq x y z
N MET A 1 -19.30 19.68 -36.54
CA MET A 1 -19.59 20.56 -35.40
C MET A 1 -20.32 19.74 -34.34
N SER A 2 -19.88 19.89 -33.09
CA SER A 2 -20.52 19.46 -31.84
C SER A 2 -20.73 17.96 -31.61
N ALA A 3 -19.68 17.28 -31.14
CA ALA A 3 -19.83 16.09 -30.32
C ALA A 3 -20.14 16.54 -28.88
N SER A 4 -21.40 16.41 -28.48
CA SER A 4 -21.80 16.49 -27.06
C SER A 4 -21.15 15.34 -26.31
N SER A 5 -20.05 15.62 -25.62
CA SER A 5 -19.47 14.70 -24.65
C SER A 5 -20.28 14.82 -23.37
N SER A 6 -21.24 13.91 -23.21
CA SER A 6 -21.89 13.65 -21.94
C SER A 6 -20.82 13.22 -20.94
N ARG A 7 -20.51 14.10 -19.98
CA ARG A 7 -19.75 13.73 -18.79
C ARG A 7 -20.64 12.81 -17.97
N GLU A 8 -20.49 11.50 -18.14
CA GLU A 8 -20.99 10.52 -17.19
C GLU A 8 -20.32 10.79 -15.85
N SER A 9 -21.10 11.41 -14.96
CA SER A 9 -20.83 11.40 -13.53
C SER A 9 -21.16 9.99 -13.05
N THR A 10 -20.17 9.11 -13.01
CA THR A 10 -20.33 7.79 -12.40
C THR A 10 -20.25 7.94 -10.89
N SER A 11 -21.42 8.17 -10.29
CA SER A 11 -21.68 7.96 -8.87
C SER A 11 -21.46 6.48 -8.55
N ALA A 12 -20.24 6.10 -8.18
CA ALA A 12 -19.94 4.77 -7.65
C ALA A 12 -20.10 4.77 -6.12
N ALA A 13 -21.36 4.76 -5.66
CA ALA A 13 -21.68 4.29 -4.32
C ALA A 13 -21.90 2.77 -4.40
N GLY A 14 -20.85 1.99 -4.11
CA GLY A 14 -20.96 0.53 -4.06
C GLY A 14 -19.59 -0.10 -3.97
N ASP A 15 -19.33 -0.75 -2.83
CA ASP A 15 -18.09 -1.43 -2.42
C ASP A 15 -16.90 -0.53 -2.05
N ARG A 16 -16.95 0.03 -0.83
CA ARG A 16 -15.87 0.84 -0.21
C ARG A 16 -14.64 0.02 0.22
N ASN A 17 -14.46 -1.18 -0.33
CA ASN A 17 -13.33 -2.05 -0.06
C ASN A 17 -12.39 -2.04 -1.26
N PHE A 18 -11.26 -1.36 -1.10
CA PHE A 18 -10.24 -1.25 -2.14
C PHE A 18 -9.20 -2.34 -1.92
N LYS A 19 -9.07 -3.24 -2.90
CA LYS A 19 -7.99 -4.22 -2.93
C LYS A 19 -6.84 -3.69 -3.77
N VAL A 20 -5.66 -3.58 -3.17
CA VAL A 20 -4.43 -3.16 -3.84
C VAL A 20 -3.51 -4.37 -3.93
N GLU A 21 -3.42 -4.99 -5.10
CA GLU A 21 -2.46 -6.07 -5.36
C GLU A 21 -1.30 -5.55 -6.21
N ILE A 22 -0.08 -5.50 -5.67
CA ILE A 22 1.11 -5.18 -6.46
C ILE A 22 1.94 -6.44 -6.65
N LYS A 23 1.95 -6.93 -7.89
CA LYS A 23 2.66 -8.16 -8.29
C LYS A 23 4.00 -7.88 -8.96
N GLU A 24 4.26 -6.65 -9.39
CA GLU A 24 5.45 -6.24 -10.13
C GLU A 24 6.15 -5.04 -9.48
N TYR A 25 7.49 -4.99 -9.60
CA TYR A 25 8.33 -3.91 -9.11
C TYR A 25 8.42 -2.82 -10.17
N GLY A 26 8.38 -1.54 -9.77
CA GLY A 26 8.65 -0.45 -10.71
C GLY A 26 8.08 0.90 -10.25
N GLY A 27 8.93 1.92 -10.21
CA GLY A 27 8.51 3.30 -10.05
C GLY A 27 7.89 3.82 -11.34
N GLY A 28 6.58 3.65 -11.51
CA GLY A 28 5.81 4.14 -12.66
C GLY A 28 4.32 4.18 -12.33
N LYS A 29 3.57 5.11 -12.97
CA LYS A 29 2.17 5.52 -12.66
C LYS A 29 1.29 4.39 -12.10
N GLY A 30 1.18 4.33 -10.79
CA GLY A 30 0.35 3.38 -10.04
C GLY A 30 0.22 3.82 -8.57
N PRO A 31 -0.69 3.20 -7.79
CA PRO A 31 -0.91 3.56 -6.39
C PRO A 31 0.29 3.23 -5.50
N VAL A 32 1.31 2.52 -6.02
CA VAL A 32 2.51 2.15 -5.29
C VAL A 32 3.77 2.59 -5.98
N ARG A 33 4.70 3.15 -5.19
CA ARG A 33 6.02 3.58 -5.64
C ARG A 33 7.07 2.95 -4.75
N TYR A 34 8.15 2.45 -5.35
CA TYR A 34 9.27 1.88 -4.62
C TYR A 34 10.45 2.85 -4.60
N PHE A 35 11.11 2.90 -3.45
CA PHE A 35 12.38 3.58 -3.24
C PHE A 35 13.35 2.53 -2.69
N PHE A 36 14.46 2.34 -3.38
CA PHE A 36 15.48 1.37 -2.98
C PHE A 36 16.65 2.14 -2.40
N ASP A 37 17.05 1.75 -1.21
CA ASP A 37 18.22 2.24 -0.49
C ASP A 37 19.19 1.07 -0.26
N GLU A 38 20.42 1.36 0.13
CA GLU A 38 21.46 0.36 0.38
C GLU A 38 21.08 -0.60 1.52
N ASP A 39 20.39 -0.07 2.53
CA ASP A 39 20.00 -0.77 3.76
C ASP A 39 18.51 -1.13 3.82
N SER A 40 17.67 -0.55 2.96
CA SER A 40 16.22 -0.75 3.03
C SER A 40 15.51 -0.60 1.68
N CYS A 41 14.29 -1.11 1.61
CA CYS A 41 13.37 -0.87 0.51
C CYS A 41 12.10 -0.27 1.08
N ILE A 42 11.69 0.88 0.55
CA ILE A 42 10.50 1.61 0.98
C ILE A 42 9.47 1.53 -0.14
N ALA A 43 8.29 0.99 0.16
CA ALA A 43 7.13 1.08 -0.71
C ALA A 43 6.15 2.11 -0.17
N ARG A 44 5.80 3.09 -0.99
CA ARG A 44 4.79 4.11 -0.73
C ARG A 44 3.49 3.70 -1.40
N VAL A 45 2.41 3.55 -0.64
CA VAL A 45 1.07 3.18 -1.11
C VAL A 45 0.09 4.32 -0.84
N ASP A 46 -0.59 4.81 -1.87
CA ASP A 46 -1.63 5.83 -1.72
C ASP A 46 -2.91 5.23 -1.11
N VAL A 47 -3.28 5.68 0.09
CA VAL A 47 -4.45 5.26 0.88
C VAL A 47 -5.21 6.49 1.41
N PRO A 48 -5.80 7.32 0.53
CA PRO A 48 -6.40 8.59 0.93
C PRO A 48 -7.52 8.38 1.95
N GLY A 49 -7.55 9.25 2.96
CA GLY A 49 -8.49 9.19 4.09
C GLY A 49 -8.03 8.31 5.26
N CYS A 50 -7.04 7.45 5.06
CA CYS A 50 -6.52 6.62 6.15
C CYS A 50 -5.61 7.42 7.09
N SER A 51 -5.92 7.35 8.39
CA SER A 51 -5.11 7.90 9.47
C SER A 51 -4.62 6.83 10.46
N ARG A 52 -5.11 5.58 10.32
CA ARG A 52 -4.82 4.48 11.24
C ARG A 52 -4.39 3.21 10.52
N PHE A 53 -3.47 2.50 11.15
CA PHE A 53 -2.96 1.22 10.68
C PHE A 53 -3.77 0.05 11.26
N SER A 54 -4.00 -1.02 10.50
CA SER A 54 -4.76 -2.19 10.99
C SER A 54 -3.94 -3.49 11.12
N SER A 55 -2.95 -3.82 10.29
CA SER A 55 -2.09 -4.99 10.54
C SER A 55 -1.01 -5.25 9.49
N VAL A 56 0.11 -5.87 9.93
CA VAL A 56 1.12 -6.50 9.07
C VAL A 56 0.84 -7.99 9.04
N HIS A 57 0.71 -8.57 7.85
CA HIS A 57 0.69 -10.01 7.69
C HIS A 57 1.78 -10.43 6.69
N PRO A 58 2.87 -11.06 7.13
CA PRO A 58 3.79 -11.70 6.20
C PRO A 58 3.04 -12.85 5.53
N LEU A 59 2.65 -12.67 4.27
CA LEU A 59 1.93 -13.66 3.48
C LEU A 59 2.90 -14.73 2.93
N GLU A 60 4.12 -14.32 2.57
CA GLU A 60 5.18 -15.17 2.03
C GLU A 60 6.57 -14.62 2.42
N LYS A 61 7.66 -15.33 2.11
CA LYS A 61 9.05 -14.88 2.38
C LYS A 61 9.41 -13.52 1.75
N THR A 62 8.65 -13.07 0.75
CA THR A 62 8.89 -11.85 -0.02
C THR A 62 7.77 -10.81 0.09
N ASN A 63 6.66 -11.10 0.77
CA ASN A 63 5.45 -10.28 0.68
C ASN A 63 5.06 -9.70 2.04
N VAL A 64 4.78 -8.40 2.07
CA VAL A 64 4.19 -7.70 3.21
C VAL A 64 2.73 -7.43 2.90
N GLY A 65 1.82 -8.13 3.57
CA GLY A 65 0.40 -7.84 3.55
C GLY A 65 0.09 -6.64 4.45
N PHE A 66 -0.83 -5.78 3.99
CA PHE A 66 -1.31 -4.64 4.75
C PHE A 66 -2.82 -4.54 4.72
N ARG A 67 -3.37 -3.98 5.80
CA ARG A 67 -4.75 -3.52 5.89
C ARG A 67 -4.77 -2.18 6.62
N THR A 68 -5.49 -1.21 6.09
CA THR A 68 -5.70 0.11 6.70
C THR A 68 -7.11 0.59 6.41
N GLU A 69 -7.66 1.38 7.32
CA GLU A 69 -9.04 1.84 7.27
C GLU A 69 -9.08 3.37 7.37
N GLU A 70 -9.91 3.97 6.52
CA GLU A 70 -10.43 5.31 6.72
C GLU A 70 -11.58 5.19 7.72
N VAL A 71 -11.56 6.00 8.77
CA VAL A 71 -12.58 6.01 9.82
C VAL A 71 -13.20 7.38 9.95
N ASP A 72 -14.47 7.43 10.36
CA ASP A 72 -15.13 8.70 10.70
C ASP A 72 -14.70 9.21 12.09
N GLU A 73 -15.26 10.35 12.52
CA GLU A 73 -15.01 10.96 13.83
C GLU A 73 -15.36 10.03 15.02
N ASN A 74 -16.24 9.06 14.79
CA ASN A 74 -16.70 8.07 15.78
C ASN A 74 -15.91 6.74 15.70
N ASN A 75 -14.82 6.70 14.93
CA ASN A 75 -14.04 5.48 14.61
C ASN A 75 -14.82 4.40 13.85
N ASN A 76 -15.92 4.72 13.17
CA ASN A 76 -16.57 3.75 12.30
C ASN A 76 -15.79 3.60 10.98
N PRO A 77 -15.58 2.38 10.49
CA PRO A 77 -14.89 2.16 9.22
C PRO A 77 -15.73 2.72 8.06
N LEU A 78 -15.18 3.71 7.37
CA LEU A 78 -15.76 4.28 6.16
C LEU A 78 -15.28 3.53 4.92
N ARG A 79 -13.98 3.22 4.86
CA ARG A 79 -13.32 2.61 3.70
C ARG A 79 -12.18 1.73 4.16
N THR A 80 -12.04 0.55 3.55
CA THR A 80 -10.92 -0.36 3.84
C THR A 80 -10.00 -0.45 2.63
N TYR A 81 -8.70 -0.32 2.84
CA TYR A 81 -7.67 -0.68 1.88
C TYR A 81 -6.96 -1.92 2.38
N SER A 82 -6.91 -2.96 1.55
CA SER A 82 -6.16 -4.17 1.86
C SER A 82 -5.34 -4.61 0.66
N GLY A 83 -4.19 -5.21 0.91
CA GLY A 83 -3.27 -5.50 -0.17
C GLY A 83 -2.01 -6.21 0.26
N PHE A 84 -1.13 -6.44 -0.70
CA PHE A 84 0.22 -6.88 -0.41
C PHE A 84 1.21 -6.18 -1.33
N VAL A 85 2.39 -5.92 -0.77
CA VAL A 85 3.55 -5.38 -1.47
C VAL A 85 4.61 -6.48 -1.51
N LYS A 86 5.13 -6.76 -2.70
CA LYS A 86 6.22 -7.72 -2.88
C LYS A 86 7.56 -6.98 -2.81
N PHE A 87 8.52 -7.58 -2.10
CA PHE A 87 9.89 -7.08 -1.95
C PHE A 87 10.88 -8.05 -2.58
N PRO A 88 12.02 -7.58 -3.12
CA PRO A 88 13.09 -8.46 -3.57
C PRO A 88 13.59 -9.36 -2.45
N THR A 89 14.12 -10.54 -2.80
CA THR A 89 14.57 -11.55 -1.83
C THR A 89 15.73 -11.10 -0.95
N VAL A 90 16.48 -10.06 -1.36
CA VAL A 90 17.57 -9.46 -0.56
C VAL A 90 17.06 -8.67 0.64
N TYR A 91 15.77 -8.33 0.69
CA TYR A 91 15.13 -7.65 1.82
C TYR A 91 14.42 -8.65 2.74
N ASP A 92 14.16 -8.23 3.98
CA ASP A 92 13.53 -9.05 5.03
C ASP A 92 12.13 -8.54 5.41
N PRO A 93 11.08 -8.98 4.69
CA PRO A 93 9.69 -8.62 4.97
C PRO A 93 9.22 -8.92 6.40
N LYS A 94 9.90 -9.80 7.13
CA LYS A 94 9.55 -10.12 8.52
C LYS A 94 9.81 -8.96 9.47
N ASN A 95 10.79 -8.12 9.13
CA ASN A 95 11.18 -6.95 9.90
C ASN A 95 10.64 -5.67 9.24
N ALA A 96 9.54 -5.77 8.48
CA ALA A 96 8.91 -4.63 7.84
C ALA A 96 8.25 -3.70 8.86
N GLU A 97 8.46 -2.40 8.70
CA GLU A 97 7.78 -1.33 9.43
C GLU A 97 6.72 -0.69 8.55
N LEU A 98 5.52 -0.47 9.09
CA LEU A 98 4.43 0.16 8.37
C LEU A 98 4.00 1.45 9.09
N LYS A 99 3.93 2.56 8.35
CA LYS A 99 3.51 3.86 8.86
C LYS A 99 2.48 4.48 7.93
N VAL A 100 1.34 4.89 8.46
CA VAL A 100 0.37 5.69 7.71
C VAL A 100 0.55 7.15 8.09
N ASP A 101 0.78 8.00 7.10
CA ASP A 101 0.87 9.44 7.28
C ASP A 101 0.19 10.15 6.12
N SER A 102 -0.73 11.07 6.43
CA SER A 102 -1.37 11.95 5.45
C SER A 102 -1.99 11.20 4.24
N GLY A 103 -2.66 10.07 4.49
CA GLY A 103 -3.27 9.26 3.44
C GLY A 103 -2.28 8.45 2.60
N VAL A 104 -1.07 8.22 3.13
CA VAL A 104 -0.01 7.44 2.49
C VAL A 104 0.48 6.37 3.46
N LEU A 105 0.46 5.11 3.03
CA LEU A 105 1.05 3.99 3.75
C LEU A 105 2.48 3.79 3.26
N TRP A 106 3.43 3.98 4.15
CA TRP A 106 4.84 3.69 3.98
C TRP A 106 5.14 2.31 4.53
N VAL A 107 5.74 1.45 3.71
CA VAL A 107 6.18 0.10 4.05
C VAL A 107 7.70 0.06 3.89
N THR A 108 8.43 0.10 5.00
CA THR A 108 9.89 0.06 5.03
C THR A 108 10.34 -1.34 5.36
N VAL A 109 11.17 -1.94 4.52
CA VAL A 109 11.68 -3.31 4.70
C VAL A 109 13.20 -3.27 4.73
N PRO A 110 13.84 -3.70 5.84
CA PRO A 110 15.29 -3.70 5.92
C PRO A 110 15.90 -4.75 5.00
N ARG A 111 17.13 -4.50 4.55
CA ARG A 111 17.92 -5.49 3.82
C ARG A 111 18.31 -6.62 4.76
N LYS A 112 18.33 -7.85 4.27
CA LYS A 112 18.86 -8.99 5.03
C LYS A 112 20.33 -8.73 5.29
N GLN A 113 20.72 -8.72 6.56
CA GLN A 113 22.13 -8.80 6.90
C GLN A 113 22.66 -10.15 6.39
N HIS A 114 23.65 -10.11 5.50
CA HIS A 114 24.43 -11.31 5.22
C HIS A 114 25.19 -11.65 6.50
N ARG A 115 24.64 -12.57 7.31
CA ARG A 115 25.48 -13.34 8.24
C ARG A 115 26.44 -14.14 7.37
N GLN A 116 27.64 -13.59 7.15
CA GLN A 116 28.80 -14.42 6.91
C GLN A 116 29.03 -15.19 8.21
N GLY A 117 28.60 -16.45 8.21
CA GLY A 117 28.94 -17.46 9.21
C GLY A 117 29.70 -18.57 8.50
#